data_AF-A0A956ME83-F1
#
_entry.id   AF-A0A956ME83-F1
#
_cell.length_a   1.000
_cell.length_b   1.000
_cell.length_c   1.000
_cell.angle_alpha   90.00
_cell.angle_beta   90.00
_cell.angle_gamma   90.00
#
_symmetry.space_group_name_H-M   'P 1'
#
loop_
_entity.id
_entity.type
_entity.pdbx_description
1 polymer ?
#
loop_
_entity_poly.entity_id
_entity_poly.type
_entity_poly.pdbx_seq_one_letter_code
_entity_poly.pdbx_strand_id
1 'polypeptide(L)'
;MIEHVHDLYAYNAWANERILDAVEALDVEAFTRDLGGSFGSIRGTLVHLISAEWVWLERWKGRSPSGLDTGWTLETVADLRGRLGDVERERSVFLARLDDGALEAPLEYQNTRGEPFRSPLWRLLRHVVNHGTWHRGQISLQLRLLGRPGVSTDMVLFDRERGEG
;
A
#
# COMPACT_ATOMS: atom_id res chain seq x y z
N MET A 1 -12.65 17.69 3.35
CA MET A 1 -11.32 17.07 3.13
C MET A 1 -11.39 15.55 3.26
N ILE A 2 -12.24 15.05 4.16
CA ILE A 2 -12.47 13.65 4.45
C ILE A 2 -12.99 12.82 3.26
N GLU A 3 -13.88 13.37 2.43
CA GLU A 3 -14.36 12.69 1.21
C GLU A 3 -13.20 12.35 0.27
N HIS A 4 -12.30 13.30 0.01
CA HIS A 4 -11.12 13.06 -0.81
C HIS A 4 -10.19 11.98 -0.22
N VAL A 5 -10.08 11.90 1.11
CA VAL A 5 -9.34 10.82 1.77
C VAL A 5 -10.03 9.48 1.53
N HIS A 6 -11.36 9.41 1.65
CA HIS A 6 -12.09 8.18 1.34
C HIS A 6 -11.90 7.73 -0.10
N ASP A 7 -11.95 8.65 -1.07
CA ASP A 7 -11.71 8.32 -2.48
C ASP A 7 -10.28 7.83 -2.73
N LEU A 8 -9.28 8.49 -2.14
CA LEU A 8 -7.88 8.05 -2.25
C LEU A 8 -7.67 6.62 -1.72
N TYR A 9 -8.34 6.25 -0.62
CA TYR A 9 -8.21 4.91 -0.04
C TYR A 9 -9.07 3.86 -0.73
N ALA A 10 -10.19 4.25 -1.34
CA ALA A 10 -10.95 3.39 -2.24
C ALA A 10 -10.13 3.09 -3.51
N TYR A 11 -9.49 4.10 -4.11
CA TYR A 11 -8.54 3.93 -5.20
C TYR A 11 -7.38 3.00 -4.81
N ASN A 12 -6.81 3.21 -3.62
CA ASN A 12 -5.69 2.42 -3.17
C ASN A 12 -6.04 0.93 -3.02
N ALA A 13 -7.20 0.62 -2.44
CA ALA A 13 -7.69 -0.77 -2.34
C ALA A 13 -7.93 -1.39 -3.73
N TRP A 14 -8.59 -0.66 -4.64
CA TRP A 14 -8.80 -1.10 -6.03
C TRP A 14 -7.47 -1.38 -6.75
N ALA A 15 -6.48 -0.50 -6.59
CA ALA A 15 -5.19 -0.64 -7.24
C ALA A 15 -4.38 -1.79 -6.67
N ASN A 16 -4.47 -2.03 -5.36
CA ASN A 16 -3.82 -3.16 -4.71
C ASN A 16 -4.41 -4.49 -5.21
N GLU A 17 -5.74 -4.62 -5.29
CA GLU A 17 -6.38 -5.86 -5.76
C GLU A 17 -6.00 -6.17 -7.21
N ARG A 18 -5.99 -5.17 -8.09
CA ARG A 18 -5.56 -5.37 -9.50
C ARG A 18 -4.14 -5.90 -9.63
N ILE A 19 -3.25 -5.48 -8.73
CA ILE A 19 -1.88 -5.97 -8.71
C ILE A 19 -1.84 -7.41 -8.21
N LEU A 20 -2.58 -7.73 -7.14
CA LEU A 20 -2.68 -9.10 -6.61
C LEU A 20 -3.26 -10.06 -7.66
N ASP A 21 -4.32 -9.66 -8.35
CA ASP A 21 -4.92 -10.45 -9.43
C ASP A 21 -3.94 -10.72 -10.58
N ALA A 22 -3.14 -9.72 -10.97
CA ALA A 22 -2.18 -9.87 -12.04
C ALA A 22 -1.02 -10.82 -11.70
N VAL A 23 -0.68 -10.97 -10.42
CA VAL A 23 0.42 -11.83 -9.96
C VAL A 23 -0.06 -13.21 -9.52
N GLU A 24 -1.37 -13.43 -9.35
CA GLU A 24 -1.97 -14.70 -8.90
C GLU A 24 -1.54 -15.90 -9.76
N ALA A 25 -1.42 -15.70 -11.08
CA ALA A 25 -1.08 -16.75 -12.03
C ALA A 25 0.44 -16.98 -12.22
N LEU A 26 1.28 -16.30 -11.43
CA LEU A 26 2.71 -16.53 -11.45
C LEU A 26 3.06 -17.80 -10.66
N ASP A 27 3.97 -18.60 -11.20
CA ASP A 27 4.59 -19.66 -10.40
C ASP A 27 5.57 -19.07 -9.38
N VAL A 28 6.00 -19.90 -8.43
CA VAL A 28 6.90 -19.50 -7.35
C VAL A 28 8.23 -18.95 -7.88
N GLU A 29 8.75 -19.52 -8.97
CA GLU A 29 9.99 -19.06 -9.58
C GLU A 29 9.82 -17.62 -10.08
N ALA A 30 8.83 -17.35 -10.92
CA ALA A 30 8.57 -16.02 -11.46
C ALA A 30 8.22 -15.00 -10.37
N PHE A 31 7.48 -15.42 -9.35
CA PHE A 31 7.05 -14.55 -8.26
C PHE A 31 8.20 -14.09 -7.35
N THR A 32 9.20 -14.94 -7.17
CA THR A 32 10.36 -14.70 -6.29
C THR A 32 11.64 -14.31 -7.03
N ARG A 33 11.65 -14.42 -8.37
CA ARG A 33 12.80 -14.09 -9.21
C ARG A 33 13.29 -12.67 -8.97
N ASP A 34 14.61 -12.52 -8.89
CA ASP A 34 15.24 -11.21 -8.91
C ASP A 34 15.12 -10.59 -10.31
N LEU A 35 14.40 -9.48 -10.37
CA LEU A 35 14.07 -8.65 -11.52
C LEU A 35 14.59 -7.21 -11.29
N GLY A 36 15.41 -6.99 -10.26
CA GLY A 36 15.87 -5.68 -9.83
C GLY A 36 14.77 -4.84 -9.16
N GLY A 37 14.96 -3.52 -9.18
CA GLY A 37 14.11 -2.59 -8.42
C GLY A 37 14.49 -2.53 -6.94
N SER A 38 13.62 -1.96 -6.11
CA SER A 38 13.94 -1.68 -4.71
C SER A 38 14.03 -2.91 -3.81
N PHE A 39 13.33 -3.99 -4.15
CA PHE A 39 13.22 -5.21 -3.33
C PHE A 39 13.49 -6.51 -4.12
N GLY A 40 14.15 -6.39 -5.28
CA GLY A 40 14.57 -7.51 -6.13
C GLY A 40 13.42 -8.19 -6.87
N SER A 41 12.38 -8.66 -6.18
CA SER A 41 11.30 -9.46 -6.77
C SER A 41 9.92 -8.79 -6.66
N ILE A 42 8.94 -9.36 -7.37
CA ILE A 42 7.52 -8.98 -7.25
C ILE A 42 7.05 -9.27 -5.82
N ARG A 43 7.35 -10.46 -5.29
CA ARG A 43 7.06 -10.81 -3.90
C ARG A 43 7.68 -9.81 -2.93
N GLY A 44 8.96 -9.49 -3.07
CA GLY A 44 9.66 -8.55 -2.20
C GLY A 44 9.01 -7.17 -2.19
N THR A 45 8.61 -6.69 -3.37
CA THR A 45 7.92 -5.40 -3.51
C THR A 45 6.53 -5.40 -2.87
N LEU A 46 5.76 -6.48 -3.01
CA LEU A 46 4.45 -6.63 -2.36
C LEU A 46 4.56 -6.72 -0.83
N VAL A 47 5.53 -7.49 -0.32
CA VAL A 47 5.79 -7.58 1.12
C VAL A 47 6.10 -6.20 1.67
N HIS A 48 6.99 -5.44 1.01
CA HIS A 48 7.29 -4.07 1.43
C HIS A 48 6.07 -3.16 1.40
N LEU A 49 5.27 -3.22 0.33
CA LEU A 49 4.06 -2.41 0.19
C LEU A 49 3.10 -2.64 1.37
N ILE A 50 2.82 -3.90 1.71
CA ILE A 50 1.92 -4.28 2.80
C ILE A 50 2.52 -3.90 4.17
N SER A 51 3.81 -4.13 4.37
CA SER A 51 4.49 -3.72 5.61
C SER A 51 4.48 -2.20 5.79
N ALA A 52 4.62 -1.42 4.72
CA ALA A 52 4.56 0.04 4.77
C ALA A 52 3.14 0.54 5.12
N GLU A 53 2.10 -0.05 4.53
CA GLU A 53 0.69 0.22 4.88
C GLU A 53 0.43 0.01 6.37
N TRP A 54 0.89 -1.13 6.90
CA TRP A 54 0.77 -1.44 8.32
C TRP A 54 1.56 -0.48 9.21
N VAL A 55 2.85 -0.24 8.92
CA VAL A 55 3.68 0.68 9.73
C VAL A 55 3.05 2.07 9.82
N TRP A 56 2.51 2.57 8.71
CA TRP A 56 1.85 3.88 8.73
C TRP A 56 0.53 3.86 9.50
N LEU A 57 -0.27 2.80 9.36
CA LEU A 57 -1.47 2.62 10.19
C LEU A 57 -1.13 2.59 11.68
N GLU A 58 -0.09 1.87 12.08
CA GLU A 58 0.41 1.86 13.47
C GLU A 58 0.78 3.27 13.94
N ARG A 59 1.50 4.04 13.11
CA ARG A 59 1.85 5.44 13.41
C ARG A 59 0.63 6.30 13.61
N TRP A 60 -0.40 6.14 12.77
CA TRP A 60 -1.64 6.89 12.93
C TRP A 60 -2.39 6.56 14.22
N LYS A 61 -2.21 5.33 14.72
CA LYS A 61 -2.72 4.86 16.02
C LYS A 61 -1.80 5.19 17.20
N GLY A 62 -0.75 5.98 16.98
CA GLY A 62 0.19 6.45 18.01
C GLY A 62 1.32 5.46 18.35
N ARG A 63 1.51 4.40 17.57
CA ARG A 63 2.60 3.43 17.75
C ARG A 63 3.63 3.59 16.64
N SER A 64 4.92 3.63 16.95
CA SER A 64 5.97 3.76 15.93
C SER A 64 6.84 2.51 15.90
N PRO A 65 6.49 1.50 15.08
CA PRO A 65 7.34 0.33 14.89
C PRO A 65 8.74 0.73 14.42
N SER A 66 9.77 0.11 15.01
CA SER A 66 11.18 0.37 14.71
C SER A 66 11.66 -0.29 13.41
N GLY A 67 10.80 -1.02 12.69
CA GLY A 67 11.17 -1.69 11.45
C GLY A 67 9.99 -2.23 10.66
N LEU A 68 10.29 -2.71 9.46
CA LEU A 68 9.37 -3.45 8.59
C LEU A 68 9.43 -4.97 8.84
N ASP A 69 10.26 -5.42 9.79
CA ASP A 69 10.28 -6.80 10.23
C ASP A 69 9.07 -7.06 11.13
N THR A 70 8.03 -7.57 10.49
CA THR A 70 6.75 -7.87 11.11
C THR A 70 6.69 -9.30 11.67
N GLY A 71 7.72 -10.11 11.43
CA GLY A 71 7.68 -11.55 11.66
C GLY A 71 6.67 -12.30 10.78
N TRP A 72 6.11 -11.66 9.74
CA TRP A 72 5.13 -12.30 8.86
C TRP A 72 5.80 -13.22 7.84
N THR A 73 5.26 -14.43 7.71
CA THR A 73 5.60 -15.36 6.64
C THR A 73 4.62 -15.15 5.48
N LEU A 74 5.00 -14.31 4.52
CA LEU A 74 4.19 -14.01 3.33
C LEU A 74 4.86 -14.63 2.10
N GLU A 75 4.50 -15.88 1.78
CA GLU A 75 5.15 -16.67 0.72
C GLU A 75 4.34 -16.71 -0.57
N THR A 76 3.03 -16.74 -0.42
CA THR A 76 2.07 -16.88 -1.52
C THR A 76 1.26 -15.60 -1.72
N VAL A 77 0.63 -15.49 -2.89
CA VAL A 77 -0.32 -14.39 -3.16
C VAL A 77 -1.52 -14.45 -2.19
N ALA A 78 -1.93 -15.65 -1.77
CA ALA A 78 -2.97 -15.83 -0.76
C ALA A 78 -2.57 -15.26 0.61
N ASP A 79 -1.33 -15.48 1.07
CA ASP A 79 -0.83 -14.89 2.32
C ASP A 79 -0.84 -13.37 2.27
N LEU A 80 -0.38 -12.81 1.13
CA LEU A 80 -0.33 -11.38 0.90
C LEU A 80 -1.73 -10.77 0.86
N ARG A 81 -2.67 -11.37 0.11
CA ARG A 81 -4.06 -10.91 0.03
C ARG A 81 -4.74 -10.97 1.41
N GLY A 82 -4.52 -12.04 2.16
CA GLY A 82 -5.04 -12.19 3.53
C GLY A 82 -4.51 -11.08 4.46
N ARG A 83 -3.19 -10.89 4.49
CA ARG A 83 -2.55 -9.88 5.34
C ARG A 83 -2.92 -8.46 4.95
N LEU A 84 -2.93 -8.15 3.65
CA LEU A 84 -3.36 -6.85 3.18
C LEU A 84 -4.81 -6.60 3.60
N GLY A 85 -5.72 -7.57 3.38
CA GLY A 85 -7.11 -7.47 3.79
C GLY A 85 -7.29 -7.17 5.29
N ASP A 86 -6.46 -7.74 6.17
CA ASP A 86 -6.46 -7.39 7.59
C ASP A 86 -6.10 -5.91 7.83
N VAL A 87 -5.02 -5.44 7.21
CA VAL A 87 -4.55 -4.06 7.31
C VAL A 87 -5.59 -3.09 6.75
N GLU A 88 -6.21 -3.40 5.60
CA GLU A 88 -7.21 -2.55 4.97
C GLU A 88 -8.51 -2.47 5.78
N ARG A 89 -8.94 -3.57 6.42
CA ARG A 89 -10.08 -3.56 7.35
C ARG A 89 -9.82 -2.67 8.55
N GLU A 90 -8.66 -2.82 9.20
CA GLU A 90 -8.33 -2.00 10.36
C GLU A 90 -8.17 -0.51 9.97
N ARG A 91 -7.56 -0.25 8.81
CA ARG A 91 -7.47 1.10 8.23
C ARG A 91 -8.84 1.70 7.95
N SER A 92 -9.76 0.94 7.39
CA SER A 92 -11.14 1.39 7.14
C SER A 92 -11.84 1.81 8.44
N VAL A 93 -11.71 1.01 9.51
CA VAL A 93 -12.23 1.34 10.85
C VAL A 93 -11.60 2.62 11.41
N PHE A 94 -10.29 2.83 11.19
CA PHE A 94 -9.61 4.04 11.60
C PHE A 94 -10.12 5.28 10.83
N LEU A 95 -10.19 5.20 9.50
CA LEU A 95 -10.63 6.29 8.63
C LEU A 95 -12.08 6.71 8.89
N ALA A 96 -12.96 5.75 9.20
CA ALA A 96 -14.38 6.01 9.49
C ALA A 96 -14.62 6.87 10.74
N ARG A 97 -13.59 7.10 11.56
CA ARG A 97 -13.67 7.93 12.79
C ARG A 97 -13.10 9.33 12.62
N LEU A 98 -12.56 9.64 11.44
CA LEU A 98 -11.91 10.93 11.19
C LEU A 98 -12.91 11.96 10.69
N ASP A 99 -12.67 13.21 11.06
CA ASP A 99 -13.28 14.39 10.47
C ASP A 99 -12.20 15.32 9.89
N ASP A 100 -12.62 16.42 9.27
CA ASP A 100 -11.69 17.39 8.67
C ASP A 100 -10.72 17.99 9.71
N GLY A 101 -11.14 18.15 10.98
CA GLY A 101 -10.29 18.65 12.05
C GLY A 101 -9.19 17.65 12.43
N ALA A 102 -9.52 16.37 12.55
CA ALA A 102 -8.57 15.30 12.82
C ALA A 102 -7.55 15.13 11.68
N LEU A 103 -7.96 15.40 10.43
CA LEU A 103 -7.06 15.37 9.28
C LEU A 103 -6.00 16.48 9.31
N GLU A 104 -6.38 17.69 9.73
CA GLU A 104 -5.46 18.82 9.87
C GLU A 104 -4.58 18.75 11.12
N ALA A 105 -5.04 18.02 12.15
CA ALA A 105 -4.31 17.87 13.39
C ALA A 105 -2.91 17.26 13.16
N PRO A 106 -1.88 17.81 13.82
CA PRO A 106 -0.54 17.27 13.72
C PRO A 106 -0.45 15.93 14.45
N LEU A 107 0.10 14.93 13.77
CA LEU A 107 0.44 13.63 14.34
C LEU A 107 1.94 13.54 14.57
N GLU A 108 2.31 13.12 15.77
CA GLU A 108 3.69 12.82 16.15
C GLU A 108 3.98 11.33 15.88
N TYR A 109 5.13 11.06 15.28
CA TYR A 109 5.57 9.69 14.99
C TYR A 109 7.09 9.61 14.97
N GLN A 110 7.62 8.40 15.05
CA GLN A 110 9.02 8.13 14.80
C GLN A 110 9.18 7.37 13.48
N ASN A 111 10.21 7.68 12.72
CA ASN A 111 10.59 6.84 11.59
C ASN A 111 11.23 5.53 12.10
N THR A 112 11.59 4.62 11.18
CA THR A 112 12.20 3.32 11.54
C THR A 112 13.59 3.45 12.17
N ARG A 113 14.20 4.65 12.15
CA ARG A 113 15.47 4.94 12.86
C ARG A 113 15.24 5.52 14.26
N GLY A 114 13.99 5.63 14.72
CA GLY A 114 13.64 6.24 16.00
C GLY A 114 13.68 7.78 16.00
N GLU A 115 13.87 8.40 14.83
CA GLU A 115 13.92 9.86 14.73
C GLU A 115 12.49 10.44 14.79
N PRO A 116 12.23 11.45 15.64
CA PRO A 116 10.90 12.02 15.81
C PRO A 116 10.53 12.98 14.67
N PHE A 117 9.27 12.92 14.25
CA PHE A 117 8.67 13.80 13.25
C PHE A 117 7.26 14.20 13.67
N ARG A 118 6.79 15.31 13.09
CA ARG A 118 5.44 15.84 13.28
C ARG A 118 4.90 16.30 11.93
N SER A 119 3.68 15.90 11.59
CA SER A 119 3.02 16.31 10.33
C SER A 119 1.50 16.20 10.44
N PRO A 120 0.73 17.05 9.75
CA PRO A 120 -0.73 16.86 9.63
C PRO A 120 -1.07 15.47 9.10
N LEU A 121 -2.08 14.83 9.68
CA LEU A 121 -2.47 13.46 9.33
C LEU A 121 -2.78 13.31 7.83
N TRP A 122 -3.46 14.28 7.22
CA TRP A 122 -3.77 14.26 5.78
C TRP A 122 -2.53 14.12 4.89
N ARG A 123 -1.38 14.69 5.28
CA ARG A 123 -0.14 14.57 4.50
C ARG A 123 0.41 13.16 4.53
N LEU A 124 0.31 12.50 5.69
CA LEU A 124 0.76 11.12 5.88
C LEU A 124 -0.16 10.15 5.14
N LEU A 125 -1.47 10.37 5.20
CA LEU A 125 -2.47 9.60 4.47
C LEU A 125 -2.23 9.67 2.96
N ARG A 126 -2.00 10.87 2.41
CA ARG A 126 -1.66 11.06 0.99
C ARG A 126 -0.32 10.41 0.62
N HIS A 127 0.66 10.49 1.51
CA HIS A 127 1.97 9.86 1.29
C HIS A 127 1.84 8.35 1.10
N VAL A 128 1.05 7.66 1.91
CA VAL A 128 0.88 6.19 1.80
C VAL A 128 0.30 5.79 0.45
N VAL A 129 -0.76 6.47 -0.01
CA VAL A 129 -1.37 6.18 -1.31
C VAL A 129 -0.40 6.43 -2.46
N ASN A 130 0.36 7.54 -2.42
CA ASN A 130 1.35 7.86 -3.44
C ASN A 130 2.57 6.91 -3.41
N HIS A 131 3.00 6.49 -2.22
CA HIS A 131 4.03 5.45 -2.04
C HIS A 131 3.57 4.13 -2.67
N GLY A 132 2.30 3.77 -2.50
CA GLY A 132 1.67 2.65 -3.18
C GLY A 132 1.77 2.75 -4.70
N THR A 133 1.41 3.90 -5.29
CA THR A 133 1.52 4.12 -6.75
C THR A 133 2.93 3.87 -7.27
N TRP A 134 3.96 4.35 -6.57
CA TRP A 134 5.35 4.14 -6.97
C TRP A 134 5.72 2.64 -7.02
N HIS A 135 5.40 1.87 -5.98
CA HIS A 135 5.70 0.44 -5.94
C HIS A 135 4.86 -0.41 -6.89
N ARG A 136 3.58 -0.09 -7.06
CA ARG A 136 2.73 -0.76 -8.06
C ARG A 136 3.27 -0.52 -9.48
N GLY A 137 3.86 0.66 -9.75
CA GLY A 137 4.60 0.94 -10.98
C GLY A 137 5.84 0.05 -11.17
N GLN A 138 6.61 -0.21 -10.10
CA GLN A 138 7.73 -1.16 -10.16
C GLN A 138 7.25 -2.58 -10.48
N ILE A 139 6.17 -3.05 -9.86
CA ILE A 139 5.60 -4.38 -10.12
C ILE A 139 5.10 -4.47 -11.58
N SER A 140 4.45 -3.42 -12.09
CA SER A 140 4.01 -3.36 -13.49
C SER A 140 5.18 -3.51 -14.47
N LEU A 141 6.35 -2.91 -14.16
CA LEU A 141 7.57 -3.11 -14.93
C LEU A 141 8.12 -4.53 -14.78
N GLN A 142 8.18 -5.07 -13.56
CA GLN A 142 8.67 -6.42 -13.30
C GLN A 142 7.84 -7.49 -14.03
N LEU A 143 6.52 -7.33 -14.09
CA LEU A 143 5.64 -8.19 -14.92
C LEU A 143 6.06 -8.17 -16.39
N ARG A 144 6.38 -7.00 -16.94
CA ARG A 144 6.87 -6.87 -18.33
C ARG A 144 8.21 -7.58 -18.55
N LEU A 145 9.11 -7.55 -17.57
CA LEU A 145 10.39 -8.28 -17.63
C LEU A 145 10.19 -9.80 -17.64
N LEU A 146 9.08 -10.30 -17.09
CA LEU A 146 8.65 -11.69 -17.18
C LEU A 146 7.89 -12.02 -18.47
N GLY A 147 7.79 -11.09 -19.42
CA GLY A 147 7.00 -11.26 -20.64
C GLY A 147 5.48 -11.23 -20.41
N ARG A 148 5.02 -10.76 -19.25
CA ARG A 148 3.59 -10.59 -18.92
C ARG A 148 3.14 -9.15 -19.19
N PRO A 149 1.85 -8.91 -19.44
CA PRO A 149 1.32 -7.54 -19.47
C PRO A 149 1.55 -6.83 -18.13
N GLY A 150 1.95 -5.56 -18.18
CA GLY A 150 1.96 -4.71 -16.99
C GLY A 150 0.53 -4.32 -16.60
N VAL A 151 0.35 -3.93 -15.34
CA VAL A 151 -0.93 -3.44 -14.80
C VAL A 151 -0.93 -1.92 -14.80
N SER A 152 -1.97 -1.30 -15.34
CA SER A 152 -2.23 0.12 -15.11
C SER A 152 -3.07 0.27 -13.85
N THR A 153 -2.63 1.16 -12.97
CA THR A 153 -3.34 1.59 -11.77
C THR A 153 -3.54 3.10 -11.80
N ASP A 154 -3.74 3.68 -12.97
CA ASP A 154 -3.99 5.11 -13.11
C ASP A 154 -5.34 5.46 -12.47
N MET A 155 -5.37 6.51 -11.66
CA MET A 155 -6.57 6.91 -10.91
C MET A 155 -7.76 7.22 -11.83
N VAL A 156 -7.52 7.77 -13.02
CA VAL A 156 -8.60 8.01 -14.01
C VAL A 156 -9.31 6.73 -14.47
N LEU A 157 -8.64 5.57 -14.42
CA LEU A 157 -9.29 4.29 -14.73
C LEU A 157 -10.22 3.88 -13.59
N PHE A 158 -9.81 4.09 -12.35
CA PHE A 158 -10.65 3.86 -11.18
C PHE A 158 -11.91 4.74 -11.21
N ASP A 159 -11.77 6.03 -11.49
CA ASP A 159 -12.90 6.97 -11.56
C ASP A 159 -13.91 6.54 -12.64
N ARG A 160 -13.42 6.14 -13.82
CA ARG A 160 -14.25 5.62 -14.92
C ARG A 160 -14.95 4.31 -14.58
N GLU A 161 -14.28 3.37 -13.93
CA GLU A 161 -14.87 2.09 -13.51
C GLU A 161 -15.99 2.29 -12.46
N ARG A 162 -15.95 3.39 -11.68
CA ARG A 162 -17.01 3.79 -10.75
C ARG A 162 -18.14 4.62 -11.37
N GLY A 163 -18.04 4.99 -12.64
CA GLY A 163 -18.99 5.87 -13.32
C GLY A 163 -18.85 7.35 -12.94
N GLU A 164 -17.68 7.75 -12.45
CA GLU A 164 -17.35 9.10 -11.99
C GLU A 164 -16.55 9.91 -13.03
N GLY A 165 -16.57 9.52 -14.32
CA GLY A 165 -15.89 10.25 -15.41
C GLY A 165 -16.16 9.76 -16.83
#